data_AF-G4ZF12-F1
#
_entry.id   AF-G4ZF12-F1
#
_cell.length_a   1.000
_cell.length_b   1.000
_cell.length_c   1.000
_cell.angle_alpha   90.00
_cell.angle_beta   90.00
_cell.angle_gamma   90.00
#
_symmetry.space_group_name_H-M   'P 1'
#
loop_
_entity.id
_entity.type
_entity.pdbx_description
1 polymer ?
#
loop_
_entity_poly.entity_id
_entity_poly.type
_entity_poly.pdbx_seq_one_letter_code
_entity_poly.pdbx_strand_id
1 'polypeptide(L)'
;KLIRMHFVDAQAPESLEDMLSVFKASYEANRQEIDSLLLTATLWNLECDSELLPTPGTIVDINKYINLQLYNDTQCQLTTRLGQHSWEQTDL
;
A
#
# COMPACT_ATOMS: atom_id res chain seq x y z
N LYS A 1 14.50 -3.73 7.72
CA LYS A 1 13.61 -2.66 8.22
C LYS A 1 12.16 -3.07 8.00
N LEU A 2 11.20 -2.21 8.37
CA LEU A 2 9.77 -2.41 8.11
C LEU A 2 9.35 -1.40 7.06
N ILE A 3 8.57 -1.84 6.08
CA ILE A 3 7.99 -0.97 5.07
C ILE A 3 6.46 -1.02 5.17
N ARG A 4 5.83 0.09 4.81
CA ARG A 4 4.38 0.21 4.67
C ARG A 4 4.06 0.39 3.20
N MET A 5 3.15 -0.41 2.72
CA MET A 5 2.56 -0.25 1.40
C MET A 5 1.10 0.15 1.59
N HIS A 6 0.68 1.15 0.82
CA HIS A 6 -0.70 1.62 0.82
C HIS A 6 -1.38 1.18 -0.46
N PHE A 7 -2.58 0.65 -0.32
CA PHE A 7 -3.39 0.15 -1.42
C PHE A 7 -4.73 0.88 -1.47
N VAL A 8 -5.13 1.15 -2.69
CA VAL A 8 -6.49 1.57 -3.08
C VAL A 8 -7.17 0.39 -3.75
N ASP A 9 -8.48 0.53 -4.01
CA ASP A 9 -9.19 -0.41 -4.87
C ASP A 9 -8.60 -0.35 -6.30
N ALA A 10 -8.33 -1.51 -6.90
CA ALA A 10 -7.81 -1.59 -8.27
C ALA A 10 -8.80 -1.09 -9.34
N GLN A 11 -10.08 -0.95 -8.99
CA GLN A 11 -11.15 -0.42 -9.83
C GLN A 11 -11.52 1.03 -9.46
N ALA A 12 -10.70 1.71 -8.65
CA ALA A 12 -10.89 3.11 -8.32
C ALA A 12 -10.96 3.97 -9.61
N PRO A 13 -11.97 4.84 -9.75
CA PRO A 13 -12.17 5.64 -10.96
C PRO A 13 -11.16 6.79 -11.10
N GLU A 14 -10.47 7.16 -10.02
CA GLU A 14 -9.49 8.24 -10.02
C GLU A 14 -8.24 7.89 -10.83
N SER A 15 -7.57 8.89 -11.39
CA SER A 15 -6.30 8.65 -12.07
C SER A 15 -5.18 8.38 -11.06
N LEU A 16 -4.13 7.66 -11.49
CA LEU A 16 -2.94 7.47 -10.67
C LEU A 16 -2.31 8.79 -10.22
N GLU A 17 -2.31 9.81 -11.10
CA GLU A 17 -1.77 11.13 -10.79
C GLU A 17 -2.55 11.81 -9.66
N ASP A 18 -3.88 11.78 -9.72
CA ASP A 18 -4.75 12.35 -8.69
C ASP A 18 -4.55 11.63 -7.35
N MET A 19 -4.52 10.29 -7.36
CA MET A 19 -4.29 9.51 -6.15
C MET A 19 -2.92 9.80 -5.52
N LEU A 20 -1.87 9.94 -6.32
CA LEU A 20 -0.54 10.31 -5.83
C LEU A 20 -0.51 11.72 -5.25
N SER A 21 -1.20 12.67 -5.86
CA SER A 21 -1.32 14.05 -5.35
C SER A 21 -2.02 14.07 -3.99
N VAL A 22 -3.13 13.34 -3.85
CA VAL A 22 -3.91 13.30 -2.60
C VAL A 22 -3.19 12.51 -1.51
N PHE A 23 -2.77 11.28 -1.80
CA PHE A 23 -2.29 10.36 -0.78
C PHE A 23 -0.79 10.42 -0.54
N LYS A 24 0.03 10.58 -1.59
CA LYS A 24 1.50 10.54 -1.44
C LYS A 24 2.08 11.91 -1.11
N ALA A 25 1.70 12.96 -1.84
CA ALA A 25 2.26 14.29 -1.64
C ALA A 25 1.87 14.89 -0.27
N SER A 26 0.68 14.57 0.23
CA SER A 26 0.16 15.08 1.51
C SER A 26 0.32 14.10 2.68
N TYR A 27 0.99 12.96 2.48
CA TYR A 27 1.05 11.87 3.47
C TYR A 27 1.57 12.33 4.83
N GLU A 28 2.74 12.97 4.87
CA GLU A 28 3.38 13.36 6.13
C GLU A 28 2.54 14.37 6.93
N ALA A 29 1.79 15.24 6.26
CA ALA A 29 0.93 16.22 6.91
C ALA A 29 -0.37 15.60 7.45
N ASN A 30 -0.93 14.61 6.73
CA ASN A 30 -2.28 14.09 6.97
C ASN A 30 -2.31 12.58 7.24
N ARG A 31 -1.21 12.03 7.77
CA ARG A 31 -0.98 10.57 7.86
C ARG A 31 -2.14 9.79 8.47
N GLN A 32 -2.72 10.28 9.56
CA GLN A 32 -3.81 9.59 10.25
C GLN A 32 -5.08 9.50 9.39
N GLU A 33 -5.41 10.57 8.69
CA GLU A 33 -6.57 10.64 7.80
C GLU A 33 -6.34 9.74 6.58
N ILE A 34 -5.16 9.83 5.96
CA ILE A 34 -4.82 9.01 4.79
C ILE A 34 -4.78 7.52 5.15
N ASP A 35 -4.14 7.14 6.26
CA ASP A 35 -4.12 5.75 6.75
C ASP A 35 -5.54 5.21 7.06
N SER A 36 -6.53 6.07 7.27
CA SER A 36 -7.93 5.67 7.49
C SER A 36 -8.69 5.39 6.18
N LEU A 37 -8.21 5.93 5.06
CA LEU A 37 -8.82 5.77 3.74
C LEU A 37 -8.20 4.62 2.95
N LEU A 38 -6.99 4.20 3.30
CA LEU A 38 -6.20 3.23 2.55
C LEU A 38 -6.05 1.91 3.31
N LEU A 39 -5.92 0.81 2.57
CA LEU A 39 -5.44 -0.44 3.14
C LEU A 39 -3.92 -0.37 3.31
N THR A 40 -3.43 -0.53 4.53
CA THR A 40 -1.98 -0.51 4.82
C THR A 40 -1.46 -1.93 5.03
N ALA A 41 -0.55 -2.39 4.17
CA ALA A 41 0.19 -3.62 4.40
C ALA A 41 1.56 -3.34 5.01
N THR A 42 1.84 -4.02 6.11
CA THR A 42 3.16 -4.01 6.73
C THR A 42 3.98 -5.21 6.25
N LEU A 43 5.14 -4.93 5.65
CA LEU A 43 6.11 -5.96 5.24
C LEU A 43 7.40 -5.84 6.04
N TRP A 44 8.01 -7.00 6.31
CA TRP A 44 9.22 -7.13 7.11
C TRP A 44 10.42 -7.52 6.24
N ASN A 45 11.63 -7.20 6.72
CA ASN A 45 12.91 -7.57 6.10
C ASN A 45 13.11 -7.02 4.68
N LEU A 46 12.52 -5.85 4.40
CA LEU A 46 12.70 -5.12 3.16
C LEU A 46 13.15 -3.69 3.45
N GLU A 47 13.80 -3.12 2.45
CA GLU A 47 14.13 -1.71 2.36
C GLU A 47 13.13 -1.03 1.41
N CYS A 48 12.79 0.23 1.68
CA CYS A 48 11.76 0.95 0.92
C CYS A 48 12.17 1.27 -0.52
N ASP A 49 13.47 1.17 -0.83
CA ASP A 49 14.08 1.37 -2.14
C ASP A 49 14.38 0.05 -2.86
N SER A 50 13.86 -1.08 -2.35
CA SER A 50 14.05 -2.38 -3.00
C SER A 50 13.35 -2.42 -4.36
N GLU A 51 14.10 -2.81 -5.40
CA GLU A 51 13.59 -3.04 -6.77
C GLU A 51 12.55 -4.17 -6.84
N LEU A 52 12.43 -4.97 -5.78
CA LEU A 52 11.44 -6.04 -5.67
C LEU A 52 10.07 -5.53 -5.23
N LEU A 53 9.91 -4.23 -4.99
CA LEU A 53 8.63 -3.64 -4.64
C LEU A 53 7.89 -3.19 -5.90
N PRO A 54 6.56 -3.32 -5.93
CA PRO A 54 5.78 -2.79 -7.04
C PRO A 54 5.89 -1.27 -7.07
N THR A 55 5.87 -0.71 -8.27
CA THR A 55 5.85 0.74 -8.47
C THR A 55 4.44 1.28 -8.24
N PRO A 56 4.28 2.59 -7.95
CA PRO A 56 2.95 3.17 -7.84
C PRO A 56 2.14 2.96 -9.12
N GLY A 57 0.88 2.53 -8.97
CA GLY A 57 -0.02 2.22 -10.09
C GLY A 57 -0.06 0.74 -10.49
N THR A 58 0.84 -0.07 -9.96
CA THR A 58 0.80 -1.53 -10.15
C THR A 58 -0.39 -2.14 -9.42
N ILE A 59 -1.13 -3.02 -10.12
CA ILE A 59 -2.17 -3.86 -9.49
C ILE A 59 -1.48 -5.01 -8.76
N VAL A 60 -1.79 -5.17 -7.48
CA VAL A 60 -1.16 -6.15 -6.60
C VAL A 60 -2.22 -7.08 -6.01
N ASP A 61 -2.08 -8.37 -6.23
CA ASP A 61 -2.87 -9.40 -5.57
C ASP A 61 -2.22 -9.79 -4.24
N ILE A 62 -2.98 -9.73 -3.15
CA ILE A 62 -2.52 -10.16 -1.81
C ILE A 62 -3.09 -11.56 -1.54
N ASN A 63 -2.28 -12.59 -1.81
CA ASN A 63 -2.70 -13.99 -1.74
C ASN A 63 -2.86 -14.50 -0.31
N LYS A 64 -2.05 -14.00 0.63
CA LYS A 64 -2.15 -14.33 2.06
C LYS A 64 -1.76 -13.15 2.92
N TYR A 65 -2.51 -12.96 4.00
CA TYR A 65 -2.23 -11.97 5.02
C TYR A 65 -2.55 -12.54 6.41
N ILE A 66 -2.04 -11.87 7.44
CA ILE A 66 -2.37 -12.11 8.84
C ILE A 66 -2.67 -10.78 9.52
N ASN A 67 -3.30 -10.82 10.69
CA ASN A 67 -3.57 -9.65 11.53
C ASN A 67 -4.31 -8.53 10.78
N LEU A 68 -5.29 -8.87 9.94
CA LEU A 68 -6.19 -7.87 9.37
C LEU A 68 -7.05 -7.30 10.50
N GLN A 69 -6.85 -6.02 10.80
CA GLN A 69 -7.52 -5.34 11.90
C GLN A 69 -7.62 -3.84 11.64
N LEU A 70 -8.50 -3.20 12.40
CA LEU A 70 -8.52 -1.74 12.50
C LEU A 70 -7.60 -1.29 13.62
N TYR A 71 -6.65 -0.42 13.31
CA TYR A 71 -5.86 0.31 14.28
C TYR A 71 -6.55 1.63 14.63
N ASN A 72 -6.66 1.94 15.93
CA ASN A 72 -7.44 3.08 16.44
C ASN A 72 -8.85 3.17 15.84
N ASP A 73 -9.50 2.01 15.63
CA ASP A 73 -10.84 1.87 15.06
C ASP A 73 -11.05 2.53 13.68
N THR A 74 -9.97 2.95 13.01
CA THR A 74 -10.06 3.79 11.80
C THR A 74 -9.14 3.35 10.67
N GLN A 75 -7.99 2.76 10.98
CA GLN A 75 -6.95 2.46 9.98
C GLN A 75 -6.92 0.97 9.69
N CYS A 76 -7.26 0.57 8.45
CA CYS A 76 -7.24 -0.83 8.06
C CYS A 76 -5.80 -1.28 7.79
N GLN A 77 -5.28 -2.18 8.63
CA GLN A 77 -3.92 -2.67 8.51
C GLN A 77 -3.88 -4.19 8.44
N LEU A 78 -2.96 -4.71 7.63
CA LEU A 78 -2.63 -6.13 7.59
C LEU A 78 -1.12 -6.33 7.62
N THR A 79 -0.70 -7.55 7.97
CA THR A 79 0.70 -7.97 7.89
C THR A 79 0.84 -9.06 6.85
N THR A 80 1.88 -8.97 6.03
CA THR A 80 2.12 -9.86 4.91
C THR A 80 3.62 -9.96 4.59
N ARG A 81 3.99 -10.96 3.80
CA ARG A 81 5.37 -11.14 3.30
C ARG A 81 5.36 -10.91 1.80
N LEU A 82 6.44 -10.39 1.23
CA LEU A 82 6.54 -10.08 -0.20
C LEU A 82 6.12 -11.24 -1.10
N GLY A 83 6.60 -12.46 -0.83
CA GLY A 83 6.23 -13.65 -1.61
C GLY A 83 4.77 -14.10 -1.47
N GLN A 84 3.93 -13.38 -0.73
CA GLN A 84 2.47 -13.56 -0.71
C GLN A 84 1.74 -12.54 -1.60
N HIS A 85 2.50 -11.67 -2.26
CA HIS A 85 1.98 -10.75 -3.25
C HIS A 85 2.37 -11.23 -4.65
N SER A 86 1.52 -10.94 -5.62
CA SER A 86 1.83 -11.08 -7.04
C SER A 86 1.40 -9.83 -7.77
N TRP A 87 2.17 -9.44 -8.79
CA TRP A 87 1.85 -8.36 -9.70
C TRP A 87 2.62 -8.55 -11.00
N GLU A 88 2.13 -7.94 -12.06
CA GLU A 88 2.87 -7.81 -13.31
C GLU A 88 3.55 -6.43 -13.33
N GLN A 89 4.85 -6.43 -13.56
CA GLN A 89 5.58 -5.19 -13.77
C GLN A 89 5.28 -4.72 -15.19
N THR A 90 4.47 -3.68 -15.34
CA THR A 90 4.31 -3.05 -16.66
C THR A 90 5.57 -2.27 -16.94
N ASP A 91 6.45 -2.79 -17.80
CA ASP A 91 7.57 -2.04 -18.33
C ASP A 91 6.99 -0.81 -19.07
N LEU A 92 7.20 0.37 -18.49
CA LEU A 92 6.93 1.66 -19.14
C LEU A 92 7.96 1.93 -20.24
#